data_AF-A0A834HFW1-F1
#
_entry.id   AF-A0A834HFW1-F1
#
_cell.length_a   1.000
_cell.length_b   1.000
_cell.length_c   1.000
_cell.angle_alpha   90.00
_cell.angle_beta   90.00
_cell.angle_gamma   90.00
#
_symmetry.space_group_name_H-M   'P 1'
#
loop_
_entity.id
_entity.type
_entity.pdbx_description
1 polymer ?
#
loop_
_entity_poly.entity_id
_entity_poly.type
_entity_poly.pdbx_seq_one_letter_code
_entity_poly.pdbx_strand_id
1 'polypeptide(L)'
;MHVPIKPTTQLKKENSNVDLSIPPVRLVEKEQVDYEAVTTALRKAVRLNCATQSKDGHWPAENAGPLFFTPPLLICLYISGQINTVLTAEHKKEMIRYLYNHQVYI
;
A
#
# COMPACT_ATOMS: atom_id res chain seq x y z
N MET A 1 -9.49 16.11 10.46
CA MET A 1 -9.41 14.69 10.90
C MET A 1 -8.38 14.00 10.02
N HIS A 2 -7.21 13.65 10.56
CA HIS A 2 -6.22 12.84 9.85
C HIS A 2 -6.58 11.37 10.05
N VAL A 3 -6.91 10.65 8.97
CA VAL A 3 -7.04 9.20 9.02
C VAL A 3 -5.67 8.62 8.69
N PRO A 4 -4.99 7.93 9.63
CA PRO A 4 -3.67 7.39 9.37
C PRO A 4 -3.77 6.30 8.29
N ILE A 5 -2.88 6.38 7.29
CA ILE A 5 -2.73 5.33 6.28
C ILE A 5 -2.16 4.10 6.98
N LYS A 6 -2.93 3.02 7.03
CA LYS A 6 -2.54 1.77 7.68
C LYS A 6 -1.95 0.80 6.65
N PRO A 7 -0.93 0.02 7.00
CA PRO A 7 -0.43 -1.03 6.13
C PRO A 7 -1.51 -2.09 5.90
N THR A 8 -1.47 -2.72 4.73
CA THR A 8 -2.39 -3.79 4.32
C THR A 8 -2.48 -4.93 5.34
N THR A 9 -1.38 -5.26 6.00
CA THR A 9 -1.33 -6.29 7.06
C THR A 9 -2.18 -5.92 8.27
N GLN A 10 -2.20 -4.64 8.65
CA GLN A 10 -3.02 -4.15 9.75
C GLN A 10 -4.50 -4.12 9.36
N LEU A 11 -4.83 -3.68 8.15
CA LEU A 11 -6.22 -3.64 7.67
C LEU A 11 -6.83 -5.05 7.65
N LYS A 12 -6.09 -6.04 7.14
CA LYS A 12 -6.52 -7.45 7.17
C LYS A 12 -6.76 -7.98 8.58
N LYS A 13 -5.95 -7.54 9.55
CA LYS A 13 -6.13 -7.91 10.97
C LYS A 13 -7.38 -7.28 11.58
N GLU A 14 -7.66 -6.03 11.24
CA GLU A 14 -8.86 -5.30 11.70
C GLU A 14 -10.14 -5.87 11.07
N ASN A 15 -10.07 -6.32 9.82
CA ASN A 15 -11.17 -6.96 9.08
C ASN A 15 -11.10 -8.49 9.14
N SER A 16 -10.81 -9.05 10.32
CA SER A 16 -10.63 -10.50 10.53
C SER A 16 -11.89 -11.34 10.27
N ASN A 17 -13.05 -10.69 10.16
CA ASN A 17 -14.32 -11.31 9.75
C ASN A 17 -14.37 -11.67 8.26
N VAL A 18 -13.43 -11.17 7.44
CA VAL A 18 -13.37 -11.49 6.01
C VAL A 18 -12.56 -12.76 5.78
N ASP A 19 -13.22 -13.81 5.27
CA ASP A 19 -12.58 -15.09 5.02
C ASP A 19 -11.63 -15.07 3.80
N LEU A 20 -10.33 -15.07 4.07
CA LEU A 20 -9.26 -15.09 3.06
C LEU A 20 -8.72 -16.49 2.73
N SER A 21 -9.39 -17.56 3.18
CA SER A 21 -8.92 -18.96 3.01
C SER A 21 -9.03 -19.51 1.59
N ILE A 22 -9.79 -18.86 0.69
CA ILE A 22 -9.96 -19.30 -0.70
C ILE A 22 -8.57 -19.47 -1.35
N PRO A 23 -8.22 -20.65 -1.88
CA PRO A 23 -6.91 -20.88 -2.50
C PRO A 23 -6.76 -20.06 -3.80
N PRO A 24 -5.52 -19.68 -4.18
CA PRO A 24 -5.28 -19.02 -5.46
C PRO A 24 -5.51 -20.00 -6.62
N VAL A 25 -6.29 -19.58 -7.62
CA VAL A 25 -6.40 -20.28 -8.91
C VAL A 25 -5.09 -20.04 -9.68
N ARG A 26 -4.43 -21.11 -10.13
CA ARG A 26 -3.20 -21.05 -10.93
C ARG A 26 -3.44 -21.83 -12.21
N LEU A 27 -3.50 -21.12 -13.32
CA LEU A 27 -3.66 -21.73 -14.64
C LEU A 27 -2.29 -21.85 -15.32
N VAL A 28 -2.09 -22.92 -16.08
CA VAL A 28 -0.92 -23.08 -16.94
C VAL A 28 -1.14 -22.39 -18.28
N GLU A 29 -0.04 -22.11 -18.99
CA GLU A 29 -0.12 -21.49 -20.31
C GLU A 29 -0.95 -22.36 -21.28
N LYS A 30 -1.94 -21.75 -21.95
CA LYS A 30 -2.91 -22.39 -22.88
C LYS A 30 -3.97 -23.29 -22.23
N GLU A 31 -4.09 -23.33 -20.91
CA GLU A 31 -5.21 -23.98 -20.24
C GLU A 31 -6.52 -23.23 -20.54
N GLN A 32 -7.61 -23.95 -20.81
CA GLN A 32 -8.92 -23.32 -21.01
C GLN A 32 -9.43 -22.77 -19.67
N VAL A 33 -9.80 -21.49 -19.67
CA VAL A 33 -10.43 -20.84 -18.53
C VAL A 33 -11.90 -21.26 -18.47
N ASP A 34 -12.28 -21.97 -17.40
CA ASP A 34 -13.67 -22.33 -17.14
C ASP A 34 -14.37 -21.36 -16.16
N TYR A 35 -15.68 -21.52 -16.03
CA TYR A 35 -16.51 -20.67 -15.18
C TYR A 35 -16.15 -20.78 -13.69
N GLU A 36 -15.74 -21.97 -13.23
CA GLU A 36 -15.40 -22.21 -11.82
C GLU A 36 -14.10 -21.50 -11.44
N ALA A 37 -13.08 -21.60 -12.29
CA ALA A 37 -11.80 -20.91 -12.16
C ALA A 37 -12.01 -19.39 -12.06
N VAL A 38 -12.81 -18.80 -12.97
CA VAL A 38 -13.14 -17.37 -12.94
C VAL A 38 -13.89 -17.01 -11.66
N THR A 39 -14.91 -17.78 -11.30
CA THR A 39 -15.73 -17.52 -10.11
C THR A 39 -14.89 -17.55 -8.84
N THR A 40 -13.98 -18.53 -8.72
CA THR A 40 -13.10 -18.70 -7.56
C THR A 40 -12.08 -17.56 -7.47
N ALA A 41 -11.45 -17.21 -8.60
CA ALA A 41 -10.50 -16.10 -8.66
C ALA A 41 -11.15 -14.76 -8.31
N LEU A 42 -12.32 -14.46 -8.90
CA LEU A 42 -13.05 -13.23 -8.63
C LEU A 42 -13.50 -13.15 -7.16
N ARG A 43 -14.06 -14.25 -6.62
CA ARG A 43 -14.46 -14.30 -5.21
C ARG A 43 -13.29 -14.04 -4.27
N LYS A 44 -12.13 -14.64 -4.54
CA LYS A 44 -10.89 -14.39 -3.77
C LYS A 44 -10.47 -12.92 -3.86
N ALA A 45 -10.49 -12.33 -5.06
CA ALA A 45 -10.11 -10.93 -5.28
C ALA A 45 -11.04 -9.95 -4.56
N VAL A 46 -12.36 -10.16 -4.63
CA VAL A 46 -13.36 -9.34 -3.92
C VAL A 46 -13.14 -9.43 -2.41
N ARG A 47 -12.96 -10.63 -1.85
CA ARG A 47 -12.71 -10.78 -0.42
C ARG A 47 -11.41 -10.11 0.02
N LEU A 48 -10.34 -10.20 -0.79
CA LEU A 48 -9.11 -9.47 -0.50
C LEU A 48 -9.35 -7.95 -0.45
N ASN A 49 -10.08 -7.40 -1.42
CA ASN A 49 -10.42 -5.97 -1.45
C ASN A 49 -11.20 -5.57 -0.20
N CYS A 50 -12.24 -6.32 0.19
CA CYS A 50 -12.99 -6.08 1.42
C CYS A 50 -12.10 -6.11 2.67
N ALA A 51 -11.17 -7.07 2.77
CA ALA A 51 -10.26 -7.17 3.91
C ALA A 51 -9.29 -5.98 4.03
N THR A 52 -9.08 -5.22 2.94
CA THR A 52 -8.22 -4.04 2.91
C THR A 52 -8.96 -2.71 3.01
N GLN A 53 -10.28 -2.73 3.21
CA GLN A 53 -11.07 -1.52 3.38
C GLN A 53 -10.81 -0.89 4.76
N SER A 54 -10.74 0.45 4.82
CA SER A 54 -10.65 1.19 6.07
C SER A 54 -12.01 1.23 6.79
N LYS A 55 -12.01 1.66 8.07
CA LYS A 55 -13.23 1.74 8.89
C LYS A 55 -14.29 2.72 8.36
N ASP A 56 -13.85 3.77 7.68
CA ASP A 56 -14.68 4.79 7.02
C ASP A 56 -15.01 4.42 5.56
N GLY A 57 -14.63 3.23 5.11
CA GLY A 57 -15.05 2.66 3.83
C GLY A 57 -14.15 2.97 2.63
N HIS A 58 -13.08 3.76 2.80
CA HIS A 58 -12.12 4.02 1.73
C HIS A 58 -11.10 2.88 1.57
N TRP A 59 -10.37 2.88 0.46
CA TRP A 59 -9.23 1.98 0.24
C TRP A 59 -7.94 2.79 0.25
N PRO A 60 -7.14 2.72 1.34
CA PRO A 60 -5.89 3.43 1.40
C PRO A 60 -4.91 2.81 0.39
N ALA A 61 -4.31 3.66 -0.44
CA ALA A 61 -3.36 3.27 -1.46
C ALA A 61 -2.15 4.20 -1.43
N GLU A 62 -1.00 3.65 -1.83
CA GLU A 62 0.18 4.46 -2.12
C GLU A 62 -0.06 5.22 -3.43
N ASN A 63 -0.01 6.55 -3.37
CA ASN A 63 0.01 7.41 -4.55
C ASN A 63 1.41 7.99 -4.72
N ALA A 64 2.34 7.15 -5.17
CA ALA A 64 3.73 7.50 -5.44
C ALA A 64 3.98 7.71 -6.95
N GLY A 65 5.21 8.09 -7.31
CA GLY A 65 5.65 8.17 -8.70
C GLY A 65 6.50 9.41 -8.95
N PRO A 66 5.96 10.63 -8.74
CA PRO A 66 6.73 11.84 -8.96
C PRO A 66 7.78 12.06 -7.86
N LEU A 67 9.06 12.03 -8.23
CA LEU A 67 10.18 12.25 -7.32
C LEU A 67 10.41 13.72 -6.93
N PHE A 68 9.50 14.62 -7.30
CA PHE A 68 9.60 16.06 -7.03
C PHE A 68 8.77 16.55 -5.84
N PHE A 69 8.03 15.68 -5.13
CA PHE A 69 7.31 16.10 -3.92
C PHE A 69 8.18 16.03 -2.65
N THR A 70 8.97 14.97 -2.51
CA THR A 70 9.80 14.74 -1.31
C THR A 70 10.90 15.79 -1.14
N PRO A 71 11.67 16.18 -2.18
CA PRO A 71 12.75 17.16 -2.01
C PRO A 71 12.25 18.55 -1.57
N PRO A 72 11.21 19.17 -2.18
CA PRO A 72 10.68 20.44 -1.69
C PRO A 72 10.13 20.37 -0.26
N LEU A 73 9.47 19.27 0.12
CA LEU A 73 9.01 19.09 1.50
C LEU A 73 10.18 19.12 2.49
N LEU A 74 11.28 18.41 2.20
CA LEU A 74 12.47 18.40 3.05
C LEU A 74 13.11 19.78 3.15
N ILE A 75 13.21 20.52 2.03
CA ILE A 75 13.75 21.88 1.99
C ILE A 75 12.89 22.82 2.85
N CYS A 76 11.56 22.80 2.69
CA CYS A 76 10.67 23.64 3.48
C CYS A 76 10.78 23.35 4.98
N LEU A 77 10.77 22.07 5.38
CA LEU A 77 10.89 21.66 6.78
C LEU A 77 12.24 22.03 7.39
N TYR A 78 13.30 22.00 6.59
CA TYR A 78 14.64 22.43 7.01
C TYR A 78 14.69 23.94 7.24
N ILE A 79 14.26 24.74 6.26
CA ILE A 79 14.28 26.21 6.34
C ILE A 79 13.38 26.71 7.49
N SER A 80 12.24 26.06 7.74
CA SER A 80 11.33 26.42 8.82
C SER A 80 11.76 25.90 10.20
N GLY A 81 12.85 25.15 10.30
CA GLY A 81 13.31 24.53 11.55
C GLY A 81 12.37 23.44 12.10
N GLN A 82 11.44 22.92 11.29
CA GLN A 82 10.41 21.95 11.73
C GLN A 82 10.76 20.49 11.42
N ILE A 83 11.92 20.24 10.80
CA ILE A 83 12.31 18.89 10.35
C ILE A 83 12.29 17.83 11.46
N ASN A 84 12.68 18.20 12.69
CA ASN A 84 12.68 17.27 13.84
C ASN A 84 11.33 17.19 14.56
N THR A 85 10.45 18.17 14.34
CA THR A 85 9.11 18.20 14.91
C THR A 85 8.15 17.34 14.08
N VAL A 86 8.25 17.44 12.75
CA VAL A 86 7.34 16.77 11.80
C VAL A 86 7.82 15.37 11.44
N LEU A 87 9.14 15.17 11.29
CA LEU A 87 9.71 13.89 10.87
C LEU A 87 10.33 13.14 12.05
N THR A 88 9.77 11.98 12.36
CA THR A 88 10.34 11.01 13.30
C THR A 88 11.63 10.39 12.76
N ALA A 89 12.37 9.68 13.60
CA ALA A 89 13.54 8.92 13.15
C ALA A 89 13.19 7.90 12.07
N GLU A 90 12.05 7.21 12.20
CA GLU A 90 11.58 6.25 11.20
C GLU A 90 11.16 6.93 9.89
N HIS A 91 10.51 8.10 9.92
CA HIS A 91 10.22 8.86 8.70
C HIS A 91 11.52 9.17 7.92
N LYS A 92 12.55 9.65 8.61
CA LYS A 92 13.83 10.00 7.96
C LYS A 92 14.52 8.77 7.37
N LYS A 93 14.57 7.67 8.12
CA LYS A 93 15.14 6.40 7.69
C LYS A 93 14.45 5.88 6.42
N GLU A 94 13.13 5.87 6.41
CA GLU A 94 12.35 5.38 5.26
C GLU A 94 12.39 6.34 4.06
N MET A 95 12.47 7.65 4.28
CA MET A 95 12.70 8.62 3.20
C MET A 95 14.07 8.43 2.55
N ILE A 96 15.12 8.20 3.34
CA ILE A 96 16.46 7.90 2.82
C ILE A 96 16.43 6.60 1.99
N ARG A 97 15.81 5.53 2.52
CA ARG A 97 15.64 4.26 1.79
C ARG A 97 14.87 4.46 0.47
N TYR A 98 13.80 5.25 0.49
CA TYR A 98 13.02 5.56 -0.71
C TYR A 98 13.86 6.27 -1.76
N LEU A 99 14.64 7.30 -1.37
CA LEU A 99 15.51 8.03 -2.29
C LEU A 99 16.59 7.13 -2.90
N TYR A 100 17.26 6.30 -2.09
CA TYR A 100 18.26 5.35 -2.60
C TYR A 100 17.65 4.33 -3.57
N ASN A 101 16.47 3.80 -3.28
CA ASN A 101 15.79 2.83 -4.14
C ASN A 101 15.37 3.42 -5.50
N HIS A 102 15.21 4.74 -5.59
CA HIS A 102 14.82 5.44 -6.82
C HIS A 102 16.00 6.13 -7.52
N GLN A 103 17.21 5.98 -6.99
CA GLN A 103 18.41 6.46 -7.67
C GLN A 103 18.68 5.58 -8.89
N VAL A 104 18.55 6.14 -10.08
CA VAL A 104 19.01 5.48 -11.31
C VAL A 104 20.54 5.54 -11.30
N TYR A 105 21.20 4.39 -11.38
CA TYR A 105 22.62 4.36 -11.72
C TYR A 105 22.74 4.81 -13.18
N ILE A 106 23.20 6.04 -13.38
CA ILE A 106 23.65 6.56 -14.67
C ILE A 106 25.17 6.55 -14.66
#